data_AF-A0A433Y8S8-F1
#
_entry.id   AF-A0A433Y8S8-F1
#
_cell.length_a   1.000
_cell.length_b   1.000
_cell.length_c   1.000
_cell.angle_alpha   90.00
_cell.angle_beta   90.00
_cell.angle_gamma   90.00
#
_symmetry.space_group_name_H-M   'P 1'
#
loop_
_entity.id
_entity.type
_entity.pdbx_description
1 polymer ?
#
loop_
_entity_poly.entity_id
_entity_poly.type
_entity_poly.pdbx_seq_one_letter_code
_entity_poly.pdbx_strand_id
1 'polypeptide(L)' 'MWVYEKKLQYPVRVGKCDIPMAKLLLEQYGGADGELAAALRYLNQRYTIPDKVIGLLNDIGTEEFAHLEMIATMVY' A
#
# COMPACT_ATOMS: atom_id res chain seq x y z
N MET A 1 -2.72 -10.30 14.25
CA MET A 1 -2.93 -9.01 14.96
C MET A 1 -2.25 -7.94 14.14
N TRP A 2 -2.88 -6.80 13.92
CA TRP A 2 -2.26 -5.64 13.26
C TRP A 2 -1.85 -4.62 14.31
N VAL A 3 -0.72 -3.96 14.09
CA VAL A 3 -0.24 -2.86 14.93
C VAL A 3 0.03 -1.70 13.99
N TYR A 4 -0.47 -0.53 14.36
CA TYR A 4 -0.20 0.70 13.64
C TYR A 4 0.78 1.54 14.44
N GLU A 5 1.86 1.96 13.77
CA GLU A 5 2.77 2.98 14.27
C GLU A 5 2.59 4.23 13.42
N LYS A 6 2.44 5.40 14.05
CA LYS A 6 2.24 6.68 13.33
C LYS A 6 3.56 7.17 12.75
N LYS A 7 4.09 6.41 11.79
CA LYS A 7 5.38 6.61 11.12
C LYS A 7 5.32 5.98 9.74
N LEU A 8 5.63 6.77 8.71
CA LEU A 8 5.73 6.27 7.35
C LEU A 8 6.91 5.29 7.21
N GLN A 9 6.73 4.25 6.40
CA GLN A 9 7.79 3.30 6.06
C GLN A 9 8.98 4.00 5.39
N TYR A 10 8.71 5.01 4.55
CA TYR A 10 9.72 5.88 3.99
C TYR A 10 9.27 7.36 4.03
N PRO A 11 10.19 8.32 4.30
CA PRO A 11 9.83 9.74 4.37
C PRO A 11 9.30 10.27 3.03
N VAL A 12 8.07 10.80 3.07
CA VAL A 12 7.47 11.51 1.94
C VAL A 12 7.88 12.98 1.97
N ARG A 13 8.26 13.52 0.80
CA ARG A 13 8.58 14.96 0.61
C ARG A 13 7.92 15.47 -0.66
N VAL A 14 7.00 16.42 -0.53
CA VAL A 14 6.31 17.07 -1.65
C VAL A 14 6.87 18.48 -1.83
N GLY A 15 7.44 18.77 -3.00
CA GLY A 15 8.12 20.05 -3.26
C GLY A 15 7.17 21.19 -3.65
N LYS A 16 6.06 20.88 -4.32
CA LYS A 16 5.01 21.83 -4.72
C LYS A 16 3.68 21.11 -4.82
N CYS A 17 2.58 21.85 -4.71
CA CYS A 17 1.26 21.33 -5.03
C CYS A 17 1.14 21.13 -6.55
N ASP A 18 0.87 19.89 -6.98
CA ASP A 18 0.72 19.51 -8.38
C ASP A 18 -0.53 18.62 -8.54
N ILE A 19 -1.65 19.26 -8.87
CA ILE A 19 -2.96 18.59 -8.97
C ILE A 19 -2.99 17.51 -10.07
N PRO A 20 -2.43 17.73 -11.28
CA PRO A 20 -2.30 16.67 -12.27
C PRO A 20 -1.55 15.44 -11.74
N MET A 21 -0.43 15.64 -11.02
CA MET A 21 0.31 14.52 -10.42
C MET A 21 -0.51 13.81 -9.33
N ALA A 22 -1.19 14.56 -8.46
CA ALA A 22 -2.04 13.99 -7.41
C ALA A 22 -3.14 13.09 -8.02
N LYS A 23 -3.73 13.50 -9.16
CA LYS A 23 -4.71 12.68 -9.88
C LYS A 23 -4.12 11.36 -10.37
N LEU A 24 -2.87 11.35 -10.84
CA LEU A 24 -2.18 10.11 -11.25
C LEU A 24 -1.83 9.24 -10.04
N LEU A 25 -1.43 9.84 -8.91
CA LEU A 25 -1.16 9.11 -7.67
C LEU A 25 -2.39 8.41 -7.10
N LEU A 26 -3.60 8.97 -7.31
CA LEU A 26 -4.84 8.31 -6.91
C LEU A 26 -5.06 6.96 -7.63
N GLU A 27 -4.51 6.76 -8.82
CA GLU A 27 -4.54 5.46 -9.49
C GLU A 27 -3.68 4.44 -8.72
N GLN A 28 -2.53 4.86 -8.18
CA GLN A 28 -1.73 3.99 -7.32
C GLN A 28 -2.38 3.78 -5.94
N TYR A 29 -3.19 4.72 -5.46
CA TYR A 29 -3.92 4.55 -4.19
C TYR A 29 -5.06 3.52 -4.31
N GLY A 30 -5.98 3.74 -5.25
CA GLY A 30 -7.25 3.00 -5.32
C GLY A 30 -7.61 2.46 -6.71
N GLY A 31 -6.69 2.56 -7.68
CA GLY A 31 -6.86 2.00 -9.01
C GLY A 31 -6.83 0.47 -9.04
N ALA A 32 -7.11 -0.10 -10.20
CA ALA A 32 -7.25 -1.55 -10.37
C ALA A 32 -5.93 -2.30 -10.05
N ASP A 33 -4.80 -1.68 -10.37
CA ASP A 33 -3.45 -2.18 -10.13
C ASP A 33 -2.71 -1.39 -9.03
N GLY A 34 -3.45 -0.66 -8.18
CA GLY A 34 -2.89 0.14 -7.09
C GLY A 34 -2.57 -0.66 -5.82
N GLU A 35 -1.99 0.02 -4.84
CA GLU A 35 -1.50 -0.53 -3.58
C GLU A 35 -2.63 -1.19 -2.77
N LEU A 36 -3.83 -0.60 -2.75
CA LEU A 36 -4.97 -1.21 -2.04
C LEU A 36 -5.37 -2.55 -2.68
N ALA A 37 -5.36 -2.62 -4.01
CA ALA A 37 -5.68 -3.86 -4.73
C ALA A 37 -4.60 -4.93 -4.48
N ALA A 38 -3.32 -4.53 -4.47
CA ALA A 38 -2.19 -5.41 -4.17
C ALA A 38 -2.25 -5.96 -2.73
N ALA A 39 -2.40 -5.07 -1.73
CA ALA A 39 -2.51 -5.43 -0.32
C ALA A 39 -3.63 -6.45 -0.08
N LEU A 40 -4.84 -6.15 -0.56
CA LEU A 40 -5.99 -7.03 -0.40
C LEU A 40 -5.81 -8.35 -1.15
N ARG A 41 -5.20 -8.33 -2.34
CA ARG A 41 -4.95 -9.56 -3.10
C ARG A 41 -4.02 -10.50 -2.34
N TYR A 42 -2.87 -10.02 -1.86
CA TYR A 42 -1.92 -10.87 -1.13
C TYR A 42 -2.49 -11.36 0.21
N LEU A 43 -3.16 -10.49 0.97
CA LEU A 43 -3.76 -10.87 2.25
C LEU A 43 -4.95 -11.81 2.13
N ASN A 44 -5.64 -11.84 0.98
CA ASN A 44 -6.69 -12.82 0.73
C ASN A 44 -6.13 -14.14 0.17
N GLN A 45 -5.13 -14.09 -0.70
CA GLN A 45 -4.48 -15.29 -1.24
C GLN A 45 -3.90 -16.19 -0.16
N ARG A 46 -3.42 -15.62 0.96
CA ARG A 46 -2.86 -16.40 2.07
C ARG A 46 -3.80 -17.47 2.64
N TYR A 47 -5.11 -17.37 2.42
CA TYR A 47 -6.10 -18.37 2.90
C TYR A 47 -6.32 -19.55 1.95
N THR A 48 -5.83 -19.48 0.70
CA THR A 48 -6.13 -20.47 -0.33
C THR A 48 -4.89 -21.07 -1.01
N ILE A 49 -3.69 -20.59 -0.68
CA ILE A 49 -2.43 -21.07 -1.26
C ILE A 49 -1.65 -21.99 -0.28
N PRO A 50 -0.62 -22.73 -0.76
CA PRO A 50 0.17 -23.62 0.10
C PRO A 50 0.90 -22.91 1.25
N ASP A 51 1.02 -23.61 2.39
CA ASP A 51 1.55 -23.06 3.65
C ASP A 51 2.93 -22.41 3.55
N LYS A 52 3.80 -22.92 2.67
CA LYS A 52 5.20 -22.47 2.54
C LYS A 52 5.35 -20.99 2.16
N VAL A 53 4.30 -20.35 1.64
CA VAL A 53 4.33 -18.98 1.10
C VAL A 53 3.36 -18.03 1.81
N ILE A 54 2.58 -18.52 2.78
CA ILE A 54 1.63 -17.71 3.55
C ILE A 54 2.33 -16.57 4.28
N GLY A 55 3.49 -16.84 4.89
CA GLY A 55 4.30 -15.84 5.58
C GLY A 55 4.73 -14.71 4.62
N LEU A 56 5.27 -15.08 3.46
CA LEU A 56 5.68 -14.12 2.44
C LEU A 56 4.53 -13.23 1.96
N LEU A 57 3.35 -13.80 1.72
CA LEU A 57 2.18 -13.01 1.33
C LEU A 57 1.70 -12.07 2.43
N ASN A 58 1.81 -12.50 3.69
CA ASN A 58 1.47 -11.65 4.82
C ASN A 58 2.44 -10.47 4.92
N ASP A 59 3.74 -10.70 4.73
CA ASP A 59 4.77 -9.68 4.78
C ASP A 59 4.57 -8.66 3.65
N ILE A 60 4.43 -9.12 2.40
CA ILE A 60 4.21 -8.24 1.24
C ILE A 60 2.89 -7.47 1.39
N GLY A 61 1.77 -8.16 1.68
CA GLY A 61 0.48 -7.49 1.83
C GLY A 61 0.42 -6.48 2.99
N THR A 62 1.26 -6.64 4.01
CA THR A 62 1.44 -5.66 5.09
C THR A 62 2.23 -4.45 4.60
N GLU A 63 3.30 -4.67 3.83
CA GLU A 63 4.10 -3.61 3.22
C GLU A 63 3.28 -2.75 2.23
N GLU A 64 2.42 -3.36 1.41
CA GLU A 64 1.58 -2.59 0.48
C GLU A 64 0.61 -1.62 1.20
N PHE A 65 0.22 -1.90 2.44
CA PHE A 65 -0.55 -0.93 3.23
C PHE A 65 0.30 0.27 3.68
N ALA A 66 1.61 0.09 3.88
CA ALA A 66 2.51 1.20 4.14
C ALA A 66 2.77 2.03 2.87
N HIS A 67 2.88 1.38 1.70
CA HIS A 67 2.90 2.08 0.41
C HIS A 67 1.62 2.91 0.21
N LEU A 68 0.45 2.32 0.50
CA LEU A 68 -0.84 3.00 0.43
C LEU A 68 -0.87 4.25 1.33
N GLU A 69 -0.37 4.17 2.57
CA GLU A 69 -0.26 5.32 3.48
C GLU A 69 0.67 6.41 2.93
N MET A 70 1.79 6.01 2.32
CA MET A 70 2.71 6.95 1.67
C MET A 70 2.06 7.66 0.47
N ILE A 71 1.29 6.95 -0.37
CA ILE A 71 0.55 7.57 -1.47
C ILE A 71 -0.48 8.57 -0.94
N ALA A 72 -1.26 8.19 0.08
CA ALA A 72 -2.22 9.11 0.72
C ALA A 72 -1.51 10.36 1.26
N THR A 73 -0.35 10.19 1.91
CA THR A 73 0.43 11.31 2.48
C THR A 73 1.03 12.22 1.41
N MET A 74 1.26 11.72 0.18
CA MET A 74 1.65 12.58 -0.95
C MET A 74 0.48 13.41 -1.50
N VAL A 75 -0.75 12.91 -1.37
CA VAL A 75 -1.96 13.52 -1.96
C VAL A 75 -2.64 14.49 -1.00
N TYR A 76 -2.67 14.18 0.31
CA TYR A 76 -3.41 14.91 1.36
C TYR A 76 -2.46 15.55 2.37
#